data_AF-A0A1Z4BVG6-F1
#
_entry.id   AF-A0A1Z4BVG6-F1
#
_cell.length_a   1.000
_cell.length_b   1.000
_cell.length_c   1.000
_cell.angle_alpha   90.00
_cell.angle_beta   90.00
_cell.angle_gamma   90.00
#
_symmetry.space_group_name_H-M   'P 1'
#
loop_
_entity.id
_entity.type
_entity.pdbx_description
1 polymer ?
#
loop_
_entity_poly.entity_id
_entity_poly.type
_entity_poly.pdbx_seq_one_letter_code
_entity_poly.pdbx_strand_id
1 'polypeptide(L)' 'MTQPLTTLADLIPYQSIPEKFPHLYSKKSWAWAVKQRQHNGLAKAFRKVGKKLFVNTAVLAKCMDSQLEN' A
#
# COMPACT_ATOMS: atom_id res chain seq x y z
N MET A 1 13.00 -10.99 16.86
CA MET A 1 12.28 -9.91 16.15
C MET A 1 11.20 -10.54 15.28
N THR A 2 9.96 -10.56 15.73
CA THR A 2 8.84 -11.23 15.06
C THR A 2 8.38 -10.36 13.89
N GLN A 3 8.73 -10.74 12.66
CA GLN A 3 8.12 -10.12 11.48
C GLN A 3 6.61 -10.35 11.59
N PRO A 4 5.75 -9.31 11.50
CA PRO A 4 4.31 -9.52 11.55
C PRO A 4 3.94 -10.48 10.42
N LEU A 5 3.28 -11.58 10.81
CA LEU A 5 2.84 -12.62 9.89
C LEU A 5 1.91 -11.96 8.89
N THR A 6 2.43 -11.60 7.72
CA THR A 6 1.63 -10.98 6.66
C THR A 6 0.76 -12.08 6.10
N THR A 7 -0.50 -12.14 6.52
CA THR A 7 -1.40 -13.16 6.02
C THR A 7 -1.81 -12.81 4.60
N LEU A 8 -2.12 -13.82 3.78
CA LEU A 8 -2.61 -13.60 2.42
C LEU A 8 -3.86 -12.71 2.37
N ALA A 9 -4.61 -12.62 3.48
CA ALA A 9 -5.80 -11.77 3.61
C ALA A 9 -5.47 -10.27 3.56
N ASP A 10 -4.27 -9.87 3.99
CA ASP A 10 -3.87 -8.46 4.05
C ASP A 10 -3.39 -7.90 2.71
N LEU A 11 -3.15 -8.80 1.74
CA LEU A 11 -2.66 -8.51 0.40
C LEU A 11 -3.84 -8.29 -0.55
N ILE A 12 -4.03 -7.05 -0.98
CA ILE A 12 -5.02 -6.71 -2.00
C ILE A 12 -4.36 -6.26 -3.29
N PRO A 13 -4.93 -6.56 -4.47
CA PRO A 13 -4.43 -6.02 -5.73
C PRO A 13 -4.37 -4.51 -5.65
N TYR A 14 -3.26 -3.90 -6.10
CA TYR A 14 -3.11 -2.45 -5.99
C TYR A 14 -4.23 -1.71 -6.72
N GLN A 15 -4.81 -2.27 -7.78
CA GLN A 15 -5.91 -1.67 -8.53
C GLN A 15 -7.20 -1.52 -7.70
N SER A 16 -7.40 -2.35 -6.67
CA SER A 16 -8.61 -2.37 -5.85
C SER A 16 -8.51 -1.49 -4.60
N ILE A 17 -7.34 -0.89 -4.32
CA ILE A 17 -7.16 0.05 -3.19
C ILE A 17 -8.15 1.22 -3.23
N PRO A 18 -8.35 1.93 -4.36
CA PRO A 18 -9.29 3.05 -4.41
C PRO A 18 -10.75 2.62 -4.23
N GLU A 19 -11.07 1.35 -4.52
CA GLU A 19 -12.42 0.80 -4.36
C GLU A 19 -12.69 0.43 -2.90
N LYS A 20 -11.68 -0.10 -2.20
CA LYS A 20 -11.77 -0.41 -0.76
C LYS A 20 -11.66 0.83 0.13
N PHE A 21 -10.84 1.80 -0.27
CA PHE A 21 -10.56 3.01 0.50
C PHE A 21 -10.82 4.28 -0.32
N PRO A 22 -12.05 4.49 -0.84
CA PRO A 22 -12.36 5.63 -1.70
C PRO A 22 -12.22 6.97 -0.99
N HIS A 23 -12.33 6.97 0.34
CA HIS A 23 -12.16 8.15 1.20
C HIS A 23 -10.69 8.54 1.39
N LEU A 24 -9.75 7.59 1.28
CA LEU A 24 -8.31 7.86 1.36
C LEU A 24 -7.73 8.13 -0.02
N TYR A 25 -8.17 7.38 -1.02
CA TYR A 25 -7.60 7.44 -2.36
C TYR A 25 -8.65 7.48 -3.46
N SER A 26 -8.60 8.55 -4.26
CA SER A 26 -9.20 8.54 -5.60
C SER A 26 -8.36 7.69 -6.55
N LYS A 27 -8.95 7.20 -7.66
CA LYS A 27 -8.19 6.45 -8.68
C LYS A 27 -6.96 7.21 -9.19
N LYS A 28 -7.08 8.53 -9.37
CA LYS A 28 -5.98 9.40 -9.84
C LYS A 28 -4.90 9.57 -8.77
N SER A 29 -5.27 9.92 -7.54
CA SER A 29 -4.30 10.12 -6.46
C SER A 29 -3.57 8.81 -6.11
N TRP A 30 -4.27 7.68 -6.16
CA TRP A 30 -3.64 6.37 -6.00
C TRP A 30 -2.65 6.04 -7.11
N ALA A 31 -3.03 6.24 -8.38
CA ALA A 31 -2.13 5.98 -9.50
C ALA A 31 -0.84 6.82 -9.40
N TRP A 32 -0.96 8.06 -8.94
CA TRP A 32 0.20 8.91 -8.64
C TRP A 32 1.02 8.38 -7.47
N ALA A 33 0.37 8.02 -6.35
CA ALA A 33 1.04 7.44 -5.18
C ALA A 33 1.76 6.13 -5.50
N VAL A 34 1.19 5.27 -6.34
CA VAL A 34 1.83 4.03 -6.82
C VAL A 34 3.06 4.35 -7.66
N LYS A 35 2.98 5.33 -8.58
CA LYS A 35 4.14 5.75 -9.39
C LYS A 35 5.26 6.32 -8.52
N GLN A 36 4.91 7.13 -7.53
CA GLN A 36 5.83 7.80 -6.61
C GLN A 36 6.11 6.99 -5.33
N ARG A 37 5.72 5.72 -5.27
CA ARG A 37 5.78 4.90 -4.03
C ARG A 37 7.19 4.78 -3.43
N GLN A 38 8.22 4.86 -4.28
CA GLN A 38 9.62 4.84 -3.84
C GLN A 38 10.00 6.15 -3.14
N HIS A 39 9.51 7.28 -3.65
CA HIS A 39 9.80 8.61 -3.11
C HIS A 39 8.97 8.92 -1.85
N ASN A 40 7.72 8.44 -1.80
CA ASN A 40 6.81 8.72 -0.69
C ASN A 40 6.88 7.66 0.43
N GLY A 41 7.94 6.83 0.47
CA GLY A 41 8.12 5.80 1.50
C GLY A 41 7.13 4.63 1.47
N LEU A 42 6.14 4.63 0.56
CA LEU A 42 5.11 3.60 0.43
C LEU A 42 5.63 2.27 -0.12
N ALA A 43 6.83 2.23 -0.69
CA ALA A 43 7.39 1.05 -1.35
C ALA A 43 7.34 -0.23 -0.50
N LYS A 44 7.46 -0.10 0.84
CA LYS A 44 7.39 -1.24 1.78
C LYS A 44 6.01 -1.92 1.80
N ALA A 45 4.95 -1.17 1.50
CA ALA A 45 3.59 -1.71 1.46
C ALA A 45 3.32 -2.53 0.19
N PHE A 46 4.11 -2.35 -0.86
CA PHE A 46 3.91 -3.04 -2.13
C PHE A 46 4.69 -4.37 -2.18
N ARG A 47 4.01 -5.43 -2.59
CA ARG A 47 4.58 -6.78 -2.76
C ARG A 47 4.27 -7.27 -4.17
N LYS A 48 5.28 -7.74 -4.89
CA LYS A 48 5.09 -8.38 -6.20
C LYS A 48 4.98 -9.89 -5.99
N VAL A 49 3.89 -10.49 -6.46
CA VAL A 49 3.66 -11.94 -6.43
C VAL A 49 3.44 -12.40 -7.87
N GLY A 50 4.42 -13.12 -8.42
CA GLY A 50 4.49 -13.42 -9.84
C GLY A 50 4.52 -12.15 -10.71
N LYS A 51 3.57 -12.02 -11.64
CA LYS A 51 3.42 -10.84 -12.52
C LYS A 51 2.52 -9.74 -11.94
N LYS A 52 1.88 -9.97 -10.80
CA LYS A 52 0.89 -9.06 -10.21
C LYS A 52 1.47 -8.28 -9.03
N LEU A 53 1.02 -7.04 -8.87
CA LEU A 53 1.41 -6.15 -7.78
C LEU A 53 0.28 -6.08 -6.75
N PHE A 54 0.62 -6.36 -5.50
CA PHE A 54 -0.27 -6.35 -4.36
C PHE A 54 0.19 -5.31 -3.35
N VAL A 55 -0.73 -4.94 -2.47
CA VAL A 55 -0.52 -3.97 -1.41
C VAL A 55 -0.94 -4.61 -0.11
N ASN A 56 -0.03 -4.59 0.87
CA ASN A 56 -0.36 -4.92 2.24
C ASN A 56 -0.96 -3.68 2.90
N THR A 57 -2.25 -3.76 3.23
CA THR A 57 -2.99 -2.64 3.83
C THR A 57 -2.49 -2.24 5.22
N ALA A 58 -2.07 -3.20 6.05
CA ALA A 58 -1.51 -2.92 7.36
C ALA A 58 -0.16 -2.19 7.28
N VAL A 59 0.68 -2.55 6.30
CA VAL A 59 1.94 -1.85 6.06
C VAL A 59 1.69 -0.50 5.40
N LEU A 60 0.69 -0.40 4.52
CA LEU A 60 0.29 0.87 3.91
C LEU A 60 -0.13 1.88 4.99
N ALA A 61 -0.99 1.47 5.93
CA ALA A 61 -1.39 2.31 7.06
C ALA A 61 -0.18 2.80 7.85
N LYS A 62 0.73 1.88 8.23
CA LYS A 62 1.98 2.25 8.92
C LYS A 62 2.83 3.25 8.14
N CYS A 63 2.94 3.08 6.82
CA CYS A 63 3.68 4.03 5.98
C CYS A 63 3.02 5.41 5.93
N MET A 64 1.68 5.47 5.98
CA MET A 64 0.94 6.74 6.01
C MET A 64 1.07 7.45 7.35
N ASP A 65 0.93 6.73 8.47
CA ASP A 65 1.15 7.29 9.81
C ASP A 65 2.55 7.88 9.94
N SER A 66 3.59 7.15 9.51
CA SER A 66 4.98 7.66 9.54
C SER A 66 5.23 8.87 8.62
N GLN A 67 4.37 9.16 7.65
CA GLN A 67 4.45 10.39 6.85
C GLN A 67 3.75 11.57 7.53
N LEU A 68 2.81 11.32 8.44
CA LEU A 68 2.07 12.36 9.16
C LEU A 68 2.86 12.87 10.40
N GLU A 69 3.76 12.05 10.92
CA GLU A 69 4.61 12.38 12.07
C GLU A 69 5.93 13.12 11.71
N ASN A 70 6.18 13.40 10.42
CA ASN A 70 7.35 14.14 9.91
C ASN A 70 6.92 15.43 9.21
#